data_AF-A0A5A7WZN0-F1
#
_entry.id   AF-A0A5A7WZN0-F1
#
_cell.length_a   1.000
_cell.length_b   1.000
_cell.length_c   1.000
_cell.angle_alpha   90.00
_cell.angle_beta   90.00
_cell.angle_gamma   90.00
#
_symmetry.space_group_name_H-M   'P 1'
#
loop_
_entity.id
_entity.type
_entity.pdbx_description
1 polymer ?
#
loop_
_entity_poly.entity_id
_entity_poly.type
_entity_poly.pdbx_seq_one_letter_code
_entity_poly.pdbx_strand_id
1 'polypeptide(L)'
;MRIQSHRVVLCACVIGSLAACGPVATDTSIGRTTATTSAVSTSPPPTVAAPPMPLTPDTHKWVDLQVGDCIAEVPAVDLGEVSVSIVDCAAAHAAEVYLRAPVEVNAAIADVAGRACSAGVPDYTGRPVDGSPYSVTYLIDSGQDRTANNPLPSTVICLLQSATGQPLTTSARR
;
A
#
# COMPACT_ATOMS: atom_id res chain seq x y z
N MET A 1 -40.86 -20.96 -27.22
CA MET A 1 -40.33 -19.77 -27.90
C MET A 1 -38.91 -20.05 -28.37
N ARG A 2 -38.56 -19.58 -29.57
CA ARG A 2 -37.37 -19.91 -30.36
C ARG A 2 -36.11 -19.16 -29.87
N ILE A 3 -35.00 -19.91 -29.82
CA ILE A 3 -33.60 -19.63 -30.26
C ILE A 3 -33.15 -18.15 -30.29
N GLN A 4 -32.07 -17.82 -29.57
CA GLN A 4 -30.90 -17.21 -30.23
C GLN A 4 -29.60 -17.45 -29.47
N SER A 5 -28.73 -18.23 -30.11
CA SER A 5 -27.34 -18.51 -29.74
C SER A 5 -26.43 -17.49 -30.42
N HIS A 6 -25.49 -16.87 -29.71
CA HIS A 6 -24.41 -16.12 -30.34
C HIS A 6 -23.04 -16.70 -29.97
N ARG A 7 -22.31 -17.05 -31.04
CA ARG A 7 -21.00 -17.69 -31.05
C ARG A 7 -19.89 -16.66 -30.81
N VAL A 8 -18.94 -17.07 -29.97
CA VAL A 8 -17.46 -16.99 -30.08
C VAL A 8 -16.90 -16.01 -31.13
N VAL A 9 -16.07 -15.07 -30.67
CA VAL A 9 -14.93 -14.53 -31.44
C VAL A 9 -13.69 -14.58 -30.54
N LEU A 10 -12.83 -15.56 -30.82
CA LEU A 10 -11.43 -15.61 -30.41
C LEU A 10 -10.66 -14.57 -31.24
N CYS A 11 -9.84 -13.74 -30.62
CA CYS A 11 -8.79 -13.02 -31.35
C CYS A 11 -7.49 -13.09 -30.54
N ALA A 12 -6.61 -13.99 -30.97
CA ALA A 12 -5.23 -14.10 -30.51
C ALA A 12 -4.37 -13.12 -31.31
N CYS A 13 -3.56 -12.31 -30.62
CA CYS A 13 -2.44 -11.60 -31.22
C CYS A 13 -1.17 -11.96 -30.45
N VAL A 14 -0.34 -12.78 -31.09
CA VAL A 14 1.10 -12.95 -30.83
C VAL A 14 1.83 -11.68 -31.28
N ILE A 15 2.98 -11.36 -30.65
CA ILE A 15 4.16 -10.56 -31.09
C ILE A 15 4.72 -9.90 -29.80
N GLY A 16 6.00 -9.90 -29.45
CA GLY A 16 7.23 -10.37 -30.09
C GLY A 16 8.39 -10.12 -29.12
N SER A 17 9.42 -10.97 -29.19
CA SER A 17 10.64 -10.92 -28.37
C SER A 17 11.56 -9.79 -28.82
N LEU A 18 12.22 -9.10 -27.88
CA LEU A 18 13.46 -8.36 -28.13
C LEU A 18 14.49 -8.70 -27.04
N ALA A 19 15.56 -9.34 -27.49
CA ALA A 19 16.82 -9.48 -26.79
C ALA A 19 17.63 -8.18 -26.94
N ALA A 20 18.35 -7.78 -25.89
CA ALA A 20 19.47 -6.86 -26.02
C ALA A 20 20.56 -7.20 -24.98
N CYS A 21 21.73 -7.58 -25.51
CA CYS A 21 22.98 -7.87 -24.81
C CYS A 21 23.76 -6.59 -24.47
N GLY A 22 24.36 -6.56 -23.27
CA GLY A 22 25.71 -6.05 -22.94
C GLY A 22 26.08 -4.59 -23.24
N PRO A 23 27.26 -4.08 -22.81
CA PRO A 23 28.42 -4.81 -22.29
C PRO A 23 28.95 -4.33 -20.91
N VAL A 24 29.85 -5.17 -20.39
CA VAL A 24 30.84 -4.89 -19.33
C VAL A 24 31.83 -3.81 -19.78
N ALA A 25 32.18 -2.90 -18.87
CA ALA A 25 33.43 -2.15 -18.93
C ALA A 25 34.10 -2.21 -17.55
N THR A 26 35.06 -3.12 -17.42
CA THR A 26 36.19 -2.97 -16.49
C THR A 26 37.09 -1.86 -17.02
N ASP A 27 37.43 -0.88 -16.19
CA ASP A 27 38.71 -0.21 -16.37
C ASP A 27 39.41 -0.05 -15.02
N THR A 28 40.53 -0.75 -14.94
CA THR A 28 41.49 -0.73 -13.85
C THR A 28 42.44 0.42 -14.15
N SER A 29 42.35 1.51 -13.38
CA SER A 29 43.37 2.56 -13.41
C SER A 29 44.30 2.42 -12.21
N ILE A 30 45.52 1.95 -12.48
CA ILE A 30 46.65 2.03 -11.55
C ILE A 30 47.30 3.41 -11.76
N GLY A 31 46.93 4.36 -10.89
CA GLY A 31 47.43 5.72 -10.87
C GLY A 31 48.48 5.95 -9.79
N ARG A 32 49.73 5.85 -10.22
CA ARG A 32 51.01 6.35 -9.69
C ARG A 32 51.00 7.31 -8.47
N THR A 33 51.90 6.98 -7.54
CA THR A 33 52.36 7.66 -6.33
C THR A 33 52.70 9.15 -6.51
N THR A 34 52.15 9.99 -5.62
CA THR A 34 52.72 11.31 -5.27
C THR A 34 52.63 11.47 -3.76
N ALA A 35 53.80 11.60 -3.11
CA ALA A 35 53.90 11.87 -1.69
C ALA A 35 53.50 13.32 -1.43
N THR A 36 52.48 13.52 -0.59
CA THR A 36 52.11 14.84 -0.06
C THR A 36 52.19 14.80 1.46
N THR A 37 52.88 15.80 1.98
CA THR A 37 53.26 16.06 3.36
C THR A 37 52.07 15.97 4.32
N SER A 38 52.21 15.14 5.36
CA SER A 38 51.22 14.94 6.42
C SER A 38 51.03 16.21 7.26
N ALA A 39 49.81 16.74 7.28
CA ALA A 39 49.32 17.57 8.38
C ALA A 39 48.65 16.63 9.40
N VAL A 40 49.13 16.66 10.65
CA VAL A 40 48.56 15.86 11.74
C VAL A 40 47.26 16.54 12.19
N SER A 41 46.13 16.06 11.69
CA SER A 41 44.82 16.34 12.25
C SER A 41 44.51 15.29 13.32
N THR A 42 44.42 15.73 14.57
CA THR A 42 43.91 14.90 15.68
C THR A 42 42.45 14.57 15.41
N SER A 43 42.18 13.34 14.97
CA SER A 43 40.83 12.80 14.82
C SER A 43 40.24 12.49 16.21
N PRO A 44 39.00 12.88 16.51
CA PRO A 44 38.29 12.33 17.66
C PRO A 44 38.11 10.81 17.48
N PRO A 45 37.97 10.04 18.57
CA PRO A 45 37.75 8.60 18.49
C PRO A 45 36.44 8.30 17.76
N PRO A 46 36.33 7.17 17.03
CA PRO A 46 35.08 6.77 16.43
C PRO A 46 34.05 6.53 17.54
N THR A 47 32.97 7.32 17.54
CA THR A 47 31.79 7.01 18.34
C THR A 47 31.19 5.73 17.75
N VAL A 48 31.32 4.62 18.48
CA VAL A 48 30.61 3.38 18.16
C VAL A 48 29.12 3.68 18.32
N ALA A 49 28.40 3.82 17.21
CA ALA A 49 26.96 3.90 17.23
C ALA A 49 26.42 2.61 17.86
N ALA A 50 25.61 2.75 18.91
CA ALA A 50 24.89 1.62 19.48
C ALA A 50 24.05 0.95 18.38
N PRO A 51 23.99 -0.40 18.34
CA PRO A 51 23.13 -1.09 17.38
C PRO A 51 21.70 -0.55 17.55
N PRO A 52 20.99 -0.19 16.46
CA PRO A 52 19.63 0.28 16.56
C PRO A 52 18.81 -0.80 17.29
N MET A 53 18.14 -0.39 18.38
CA MET A 53 17.19 -1.27 19.05
C MET A 53 16.19 -1.74 17.99
N PRO A 54 15.78 -3.03 17.98
CA PRO A 54 14.75 -3.48 17.07
C PRO A 54 13.53 -2.60 17.31
N LEU A 55 13.15 -1.83 16.28
CA LEU A 55 11.90 -1.09 16.28
C LEU A 55 10.81 -2.15 16.44
N THR A 56 10.22 -2.23 17.62
CA THR A 56 9.06 -3.08 17.84
C THR A 56 8.02 -2.66 16.80
N PRO A 57 7.50 -3.58 15.97
CA PRO A 57 6.46 -3.24 15.02
C PRO A 57 5.28 -2.65 15.80
N ASP A 58 4.87 -1.44 15.44
CA ASP A 58 3.74 -0.79 16.10
C ASP A 58 2.45 -1.52 15.70
N THR A 59 2.07 -2.48 16.53
CA THR A 59 1.03 -3.47 16.23
C THR A 59 -0.28 -3.06 16.89
N HIS A 60 -1.32 -2.87 16.08
CA HIS A 60 -2.64 -2.42 16.51
C HIS A 60 -3.72 -3.41 16.09
N LYS A 61 -4.92 -3.29 16.63
CA LYS A 61 -6.08 -3.98 16.04
C LYS A 61 -6.48 -3.28 14.76
N TRP A 62 -6.80 -4.03 13.71
CA TRP A 62 -7.12 -3.39 12.43
C TRP A 62 -8.43 -2.58 12.48
N VAL A 63 -9.37 -2.93 13.37
CA VAL A 63 -10.62 -2.16 13.58
C VAL A 63 -10.36 -0.75 14.15
N ASP A 64 -9.20 -0.56 14.79
CA ASP A 64 -8.82 0.69 15.43
C ASP A 64 -8.05 1.63 14.48
N LEU A 65 -7.72 1.19 13.26
CA LEU A 65 -7.05 1.98 12.23
C LEU A 65 -7.73 3.33 11.99
N GLN A 66 -6.97 4.40 11.92
CA GLN A 66 -7.44 5.78 11.72
C GLN A 66 -7.08 6.30 10.33
N VAL A 67 -7.81 7.32 9.87
CA VAL A 67 -7.52 7.98 8.58
C VAL A 67 -6.15 8.65 8.66
N GLY A 68 -5.24 8.27 7.76
CA GLY A 68 -3.82 8.68 7.78
C GLY A 68 -2.86 7.60 8.24
N ASP A 69 -3.34 6.47 8.77
CA ASP A 69 -2.45 5.37 9.13
C ASP A 69 -1.94 4.65 7.89
N CYS A 70 -0.64 4.40 7.84
CA CYS A 70 0.01 3.59 6.81
C CYS A 70 0.34 2.21 7.37
N ILE A 71 -0.03 1.16 6.65
CA ILE A 71 0.10 -0.22 7.11
C ILE A 71 1.10 -1.00 6.27
N ALA A 72 1.94 -1.80 6.94
CA ALA A 72 2.95 -2.60 6.28
C ALA A 72 2.34 -3.66 5.34
N GLU A 73 1.21 -4.22 5.74
CA GLU A 73 0.46 -5.24 5.02
C GLU A 73 -1.03 -5.10 5.33
N VAL A 74 -1.89 -5.46 4.36
CA VAL A 74 -3.34 -5.51 4.57
C VAL A 74 -3.66 -6.80 5.33
N PRO A 75 -4.33 -6.74 6.50
CA PRO A 75 -4.61 -7.93 7.29
C PRO A 75 -5.48 -8.91 6.53
N ALA A 76 -5.13 -10.20 6.59
CA ALA A 76 -5.90 -11.30 6.03
C ALA A 76 -7.11 -11.64 6.93
N VAL A 77 -8.10 -10.73 6.95
CA VAL A 77 -9.28 -10.85 7.82
C VAL A 77 -10.10 -12.12 7.57
N ASP A 78 -10.12 -12.62 6.34
CA ASP A 78 -10.76 -13.89 5.97
C ASP A 78 -10.08 -15.11 6.61
N LEU A 79 -8.81 -14.98 7.01
CA LEU A 79 -8.03 -15.97 7.75
C LEU A 79 -8.06 -15.72 9.27
N GLY A 80 -8.80 -14.70 9.73
CA GLY A 80 -8.95 -14.37 11.14
C GLY A 80 -7.86 -13.47 11.71
N GLU A 81 -7.09 -12.77 10.88
CA GLU A 81 -6.15 -11.77 11.39
C GLU A 81 -6.89 -10.60 12.06
N VAL A 82 -6.49 -10.30 13.30
CA VAL A 82 -7.10 -9.25 14.13
C VAL A 82 -6.18 -8.05 14.35
N SER A 83 -4.91 -8.18 13.94
CA SER A 83 -3.87 -7.17 14.14
C SER A 83 -3.30 -6.69 12.81
N VAL A 84 -2.70 -5.51 12.84
CA VAL A 84 -2.01 -4.88 11.71
C VAL A 84 -0.80 -4.10 12.22
N SER A 85 0.25 -4.01 11.41
CA SER A 85 1.44 -3.22 11.70
C SER A 85 1.32 -1.84 11.05
N ILE A 86 1.33 -0.79 11.87
CA ILE A 86 1.38 0.59 11.41
C ILE A 86 2.85 1.00 11.22
N VAL A 87 3.13 1.72 10.14
CA VAL A 87 4.46 2.21 9.77
C VAL A 87 4.40 3.70 9.42
N ASP A 88 5.57 4.35 9.39
CA ASP A 88 5.69 5.71 8.86
C ASP A 88 5.30 5.73 7.38
N CYS A 89 4.41 6.65 6.98
CA CYS A 89 3.99 6.81 5.59
C CYS A 89 5.11 7.25 4.63
N ALA A 90 6.25 7.72 5.15
CA ALA A 90 7.47 7.94 4.36
C ALA A 90 8.28 6.66 4.13
N ALA A 91 7.96 5.57 4.84
CA ALA A 91 8.52 4.24 4.59
C ALA A 91 7.66 3.48 3.57
N ALA A 92 8.21 2.37 3.06
CA ALA A 92 7.47 1.46 2.20
C ALA A 92 6.29 0.84 2.96
N HIS A 93 5.07 0.96 2.43
CA HIS A 93 3.85 0.45 3.03
C HIS A 93 2.88 -0.10 1.98
N ALA A 94 2.06 -1.08 2.35
CA ALA A 94 1.13 -1.73 1.44
C ALA A 94 -0.13 -0.90 1.19
N ALA A 95 -0.60 -0.17 2.19
CA ALA A 95 -1.80 0.65 2.08
C ALA A 95 -1.83 1.82 3.06
N GLU A 96 -2.62 2.83 2.73
CA GLU A 96 -2.92 3.99 3.58
C GLU A 96 -4.44 4.08 3.82
N VAL A 97 -4.85 4.29 5.07
CA VAL A 97 -6.27 4.48 5.41
C VAL A 97 -6.68 5.88 5.01
N TYR A 98 -7.69 6.00 4.15
CA TYR A 98 -8.12 7.30 3.64
C TYR A 98 -9.54 7.71 4.04
N LEU A 99 -10.37 6.74 4.41
CA LEU A 99 -11.74 6.98 4.85
C LEU A 99 -12.16 5.92 5.86
N ARG A 100 -12.87 6.36 6.90
CA ARG A 100 -13.75 5.50 7.70
C ARG A 100 -15.16 6.02 7.55
N ALA A 101 -16.09 5.15 7.19
CA ALA A 101 -17.48 5.54 7.00
C ALA A 101 -18.45 4.51 7.59
N PRO A 102 -19.53 4.93 8.25
CA PRO A 102 -20.59 4.03 8.67
C PRO A 102 -21.38 3.52 7.45
N VAL A 103 -21.75 2.24 7.44
CA VAL A 103 -22.48 1.59 6.35
C VAL A 103 -23.61 0.69 6.86
N GLU A 104 -24.65 0.54 6.03
CA GLU A 104 -25.83 -0.30 6.29
C GLU A 104 -25.50 -1.80 6.15
N VAL A 105 -26.31 -2.64 6.80
CA VAL A 105 -26.24 -4.12 6.71
C VAL A 105 -27.15 -4.59 5.60
N ASN A 106 -26.65 -4.86 4.40
CA ASN A 106 -27.44 -5.57 3.41
C ASN A 106 -26.54 -6.36 2.49
N ALA A 107 -27.02 -7.45 1.87
CA ALA A 107 -26.25 -8.36 1.01
C ALA A 107 -25.45 -7.70 -0.15
N ALA A 108 -25.62 -6.40 -0.35
CA ALA A 108 -24.78 -5.53 -1.14
C ALA A 108 -23.62 -4.86 -0.35
N ILE A 109 -23.18 -5.37 0.82
CA ILE A 109 -22.16 -4.70 1.66
C ILE A 109 -20.90 -4.43 0.85
N ALA A 110 -20.48 -5.37 0.01
CA ALA A 110 -19.33 -5.19 -0.86
C ALA A 110 -19.52 -4.03 -1.87
N ASP A 111 -20.70 -3.92 -2.48
CA ASP A 111 -21.03 -2.83 -3.41
C ASP A 111 -21.20 -1.48 -2.68
N VAL A 112 -21.77 -1.50 -1.47
CA VAL A 112 -21.94 -0.31 -0.63
C VAL A 112 -20.59 0.20 -0.15
N ALA A 113 -19.74 -0.68 0.37
CA ALA A 113 -18.37 -0.40 0.78
C ALA A 113 -17.55 0.11 -0.40
N GLY A 114 -17.59 -0.59 -1.54
CA GLY A 114 -16.90 -0.18 -2.77
C GLY A 114 -17.31 1.22 -3.21
N ARG A 115 -18.61 1.52 -3.28
CA ARG A 115 -19.11 2.86 -3.63
C ARG A 115 -18.68 3.93 -2.63
N ALA A 116 -18.82 3.67 -1.33
CA ALA A 116 -18.42 4.61 -0.29
C ALA A 116 -16.93 4.93 -0.36
N CYS A 117 -16.10 3.90 -0.52
CA CYS A 117 -14.66 4.04 -0.65
C CYS A 117 -14.27 4.80 -1.93
N SER A 118 -14.76 4.39 -3.11
CA SER A 118 -14.48 5.11 -4.36
C SER A 118 -14.85 6.61 -4.30
N ALA A 119 -15.94 6.95 -3.62
CA ALA A 119 -16.37 8.34 -3.45
C ALA A 119 -15.43 9.19 -2.57
N GLY A 120 -14.70 8.58 -1.64
CA GLY A 120 -13.79 9.29 -0.72
C GLY A 120 -12.39 9.55 -1.28
N VAL A 121 -11.99 8.89 -2.38
CA VAL A 121 -10.65 9.02 -2.95
C VAL A 121 -10.31 10.46 -3.38
N PRO A 122 -11.21 11.23 -4.04
CA PRO A 122 -10.93 12.62 -4.38
C PRO A 122 -10.71 13.51 -3.17
N ASP A 123 -11.41 13.30 -2.06
CA ASP A 123 -11.23 14.17 -0.88
C ASP A 123 -9.87 13.93 -0.22
N TYR A 124 -9.37 12.69 -0.26
CA TYR A 124 -8.09 12.33 0.35
C TYR A 124 -6.89 12.62 -0.55
N THR A 125 -6.97 12.16 -1.80
CA THR A 125 -5.88 12.18 -2.76
C THR A 125 -5.99 13.36 -3.73
N GLY A 126 -7.03 14.19 -3.63
CA GLY A 126 -7.45 15.29 -4.53
C GLY A 126 -7.69 14.90 -5.99
N ARG A 127 -7.66 13.61 -6.31
CA ARG A 127 -7.70 13.03 -7.67
C ARG A 127 -8.77 11.94 -7.65
N PRO A 128 -9.48 11.71 -8.77
CA PRO A 128 -10.29 10.50 -8.90
C PRO A 128 -9.38 9.26 -8.89
N VAL A 129 -9.94 8.10 -8.56
CA VAL A 129 -9.21 6.81 -8.61
C VAL A 129 -8.96 6.36 -10.06
N ASP A 130 -9.89 6.66 -10.97
CA ASP A 130 -9.80 6.27 -12.38
C ASP A 130 -8.62 6.95 -13.08
N GLY A 131 -7.74 6.14 -13.68
CA GLY A 131 -6.50 6.62 -14.31
C GLY A 131 -5.46 7.15 -13.32
N SER A 132 -5.67 6.96 -12.02
CA SER A 132 -4.70 7.29 -10.96
C SER A 132 -3.68 6.17 -10.75
N PRO A 133 -2.55 6.42 -10.06
CA PRO A 133 -1.64 5.35 -9.67
C PRO A 133 -2.17 4.50 -8.51
N TYR A 134 -3.41 4.74 -8.07
CA TYR A 134 -3.98 4.12 -6.87
C TYR A 134 -5.09 3.13 -7.20
N SER A 135 -5.22 2.12 -6.35
CA SER A 135 -6.36 1.22 -6.25
C SER A 135 -6.97 1.27 -4.85
N VAL A 136 -8.19 0.80 -4.72
CA VAL A 136 -8.94 0.81 -3.47
C VAL A 136 -9.25 -0.61 -3.03
N THR A 137 -9.04 -0.87 -1.74
CA THR A 137 -9.58 -2.03 -1.03
C THR A 137 -10.22 -1.56 0.28
N TYR A 138 -10.83 -2.46 1.05
CA TYR A 138 -11.48 -2.08 2.30
C TYR A 138 -11.52 -3.23 3.31
N LEU A 139 -11.62 -2.86 4.58
CA LEU A 139 -11.97 -3.74 5.69
C LEU A 139 -13.36 -3.35 6.20
N ILE A 140 -14.11 -4.30 6.76
CA ILE A 140 -15.43 -4.05 7.32
C ILE A 140 -15.44 -4.47 8.79
N ASP A 141 -15.53 -3.50 9.68
CA ASP A 141 -15.84 -3.74 11.09
C ASP A 141 -17.35 -3.91 11.24
N SER A 142 -17.76 -5.13 11.59
CA SER A 142 -19.16 -5.51 11.71
C SER A 142 -19.65 -5.37 13.15
N GLY A 143 -20.03 -4.16 13.55
CA GLY A 143 -20.60 -3.84 14.88
C GLY A 143 -22.07 -4.25 15.05
N GLN A 144 -22.44 -5.44 14.58
CA GLN A 144 -23.82 -5.95 14.61
C GLN A 144 -24.27 -6.30 16.04
N ASP A 145 -24.71 -5.30 16.80
CA ASP A 145 -25.50 -5.53 18.00
C ASP A 145 -26.97 -5.77 17.62
N ARG A 146 -27.40 -7.04 17.70
CA ARG A 146 -28.78 -7.46 17.37
C ARG A 146 -29.85 -6.91 18.32
N THR A 147 -29.46 -6.27 19.41
CA THR A 147 -30.35 -5.61 20.36
C THR A 147 -30.45 -4.10 20.14
N ALA A 148 -29.53 -3.53 19.36
CA ALA A 148 -29.51 -2.11 19.02
C ALA A 148 -30.33 -1.83 17.75
N ASN A 149 -31.12 -0.76 17.78
CA ASN A 149 -31.76 -0.22 16.57
C ASN A 149 -30.80 0.72 15.84
N ASN A 150 -29.66 0.20 15.39
CA ASN A 150 -28.66 0.96 14.64
C ASN A 150 -28.83 0.69 13.14
N PRO A 151 -29.20 1.70 12.32
CA PRO A 151 -29.29 1.51 10.86
C PRO A 151 -27.91 1.30 10.21
N LEU A 152 -26.84 1.80 10.83
CA LEU A 152 -25.47 1.70 10.32
C LEU A 152 -24.54 0.98 11.33
N PRO A 153 -24.72 -0.34 11.57
CA PRO A 153 -23.93 -1.04 12.59
C PRO A 153 -22.52 -1.36 12.15
N SER A 154 -22.20 -1.20 10.86
CA SER A 154 -20.88 -1.53 10.34
C SER A 154 -20.10 -0.27 9.99
N THR A 155 -18.78 -0.34 10.12
CA THR A 155 -17.86 0.68 9.64
C THR A 155 -17.01 0.10 8.52
N VAL A 156 -17.01 0.73 7.35
CA VAL A 156 -16.01 0.45 6.32
C VAL A 156 -14.75 1.27 6.60
N ILE A 157 -13.60 0.61 6.52
CA ILE A 157 -12.27 1.23 6.61
C ILE A 157 -11.67 1.11 5.21
N CYS A 158 -11.63 2.21 4.48
CA CYS A 158 -11.16 2.24 3.11
C CYS A 158 -9.66 2.44 3.05
N LEU A 159 -9.00 1.56 2.29
CA LEU A 159 -7.56 1.50 2.14
C LEU A 159 -7.17 1.84 0.71
N LEU A 160 -6.18 2.71 0.56
CA LEU A 160 -5.60 3.11 -0.71
C LEU A 160 -4.29 2.35 -0.92
N GLN A 161 -4.12 1.74 -2.08
CA GLN A 161 -2.93 0.99 -2.46
C GLN A 161 -2.39 1.49 -3.78
N SER A 162 -1.18 1.05 -4.17
CA SER A 162 -0.73 1.22 -5.56
C SER A 162 -1.54 0.32 -6.49
N ALA A 163 -1.99 0.87 -7.62
CA ALA A 163 -2.64 0.10 -8.68
C ALA A 163 -1.74 -0.99 -9.29
N THR A 164 -0.42 -0.89 -9.10
CA THR A 164 0.55 -1.89 -9.58
C THR A 164 0.85 -2.99 -8.57
N GLY A 165 0.26 -2.92 -7.36
CA GLY A 165 0.55 -3.84 -6.25
C GLY A 165 1.94 -3.64 -5.62
N GLN A 166 2.71 -2.63 -6.06
CA GLN A 166 3.97 -2.26 -5.39
C GLN A 166 3.69 -1.46 -4.12
N PRO A 167 4.59 -1.52 -3.11
CA PRO A 167 4.48 -0.66 -1.93
C PRO A 167 4.46 0.82 -2.32
N LEU A 168 3.62 1.58 -1.62
CA LEU A 168 3.71 3.04 -1.60
C LEU A 168 4.94 3.43 -0.79
N THR A 169 5.65 4.48 -1.20
CA THR A 169 6.84 5.00 -0.50
C THR A 169 6.64 6.42 0.04
N THR A 170 5.46 6.97 -0.19
CA THR A 170 5.02 8.28 0.31
C THR A 170 3.52 8.22 0.54
N SER A 171 3.01 9.01 1.49
CA SER A 171 1.57 9.24 1.65
C SER A 171 0.94 9.77 0.34
N ALA A 172 -0.29 9.33 0.09
CA ALA A 172 -1.14 9.78 -1.00
C ALA A 172 -2.03 10.99 -0.62
N ARG A 173 -1.99 11.40 0.65
CA ARG A 173 -2.72 12.57 1.16
C ARG A 173 -2.26 13.85 0.47
N ARG A 174 -3.20 14.75 0.18
CA ARG A 174 -2.92 16.10 -0.35
C ARG A 174 -2.65 17.17 0.67
#